data_AF-A0A535WTY2-F1
#
_entry.id   AF-A0A535WTY2-F1
#
_cell.length_a   1.000
_cell.length_b   1.000
_cell.length_c   1.000
_cell.angle_alpha   90.00
_cell.angle_beta   90.00
_cell.angle_gamma   90.00
#
_symmetry.space_group_name_H-M   'P 1'
#
loop_
_entity.id
_entity.type
_entity.pdbx_description
1 polymer ?
#
loop_
_entity_poly.entity_id
_entity_poly.type
_entity_poly.pdbx_seq_one_letter_code
_entity_poly.pdbx_strand_id
1 'polypeptide(L)'
;MNALLVTQTPIDLGFTRRPRRGYLVPRPGAGGPTTPVGRALQALQRLLFGTPIPTARETAERLSKLTALAVFSSDALSSVAYATEEIMKVLVLVGSGALALTVPVSLVIVALLAIVVFSYRQTIRAYPSGGGSYIVASDNLGTLAGLTAAASLLLDYVLTVAVSVAA
;
A
#
# COMPACT_ATOMS: atom_id res chain seq x y z
N MET A 1 -12.02 -32.74 54.34
CA MET A 1 -11.39 -31.42 54.07
C MET A 1 -11.98 -30.86 52.78
N ASN A 2 -12.78 -29.81 52.93
CA ASN A 2 -13.29 -28.95 51.86
C ASN A 2 -12.16 -28.25 51.12
N ALA A 3 -12.32 -28.02 49.80
CA ALA A 3 -12.20 -26.69 49.20
C ALA A 3 -12.51 -26.71 47.68
N LEU A 4 -13.58 -25.99 47.33
CA LEU A 4 -13.73 -25.12 46.15
C LEU A 4 -14.03 -25.74 44.77
N LEU A 5 -15.35 -25.84 44.54
CA LEU A 5 -16.07 -25.35 43.36
C LEU A 5 -15.28 -24.34 42.51
N VAL A 6 -14.94 -24.74 41.28
CA VAL A 6 -14.83 -23.82 40.15
C VAL A 6 -15.87 -24.26 39.13
N THR A 7 -17.08 -23.75 39.28
CA THR A 7 -18.11 -23.76 38.24
C THR A 7 -17.60 -22.94 37.07
N GLN A 8 -16.99 -23.59 36.08
CA GLN A 8 -16.79 -23.02 34.75
C GLN A 8 -18.18 -22.81 34.14
N THR A 9 -18.72 -21.61 34.28
CA THR A 9 -19.75 -21.11 33.37
C THR A 9 -19.13 -21.03 31.98
N PRO A 10 -19.58 -21.81 30.99
CA PRO A 10 -19.14 -21.58 29.63
C PRO A 10 -19.74 -20.25 29.19
N ILE A 11 -18.92 -19.20 29.14
CA ILE A 11 -19.28 -18.02 28.36
C ILE A 11 -19.28 -18.50 26.90
N ASP A 12 -20.49 -18.77 26.38
CA ASP A 12 -20.74 -19.30 25.05
C ASP A 12 -20.46 -18.21 23.99
N LEU A 13 -19.17 -17.91 23.78
CA LEU A 13 -18.69 -16.83 22.92
C LEU A 13 -18.74 -17.17 21.42
N GLY A 14 -19.38 -18.27 20.99
CA GLY A 14 -19.52 -18.58 19.56
C GLY A 14 -18.22 -18.94 18.82
N PHE A 15 -17.13 -19.19 19.55
CA PHE A 15 -15.85 -19.64 19.00
C PHE A 15 -15.62 -21.13 19.26
N THR A 16 -15.19 -21.85 18.23
CA THR A 16 -14.74 -23.25 18.36
C THR A 16 -13.22 -23.29 18.45
N ARG A 17 -12.69 -23.96 19.48
CA ARG A 17 -11.24 -24.16 19.65
C ARG A 17 -10.82 -25.40 18.85
N ARG A 18 -9.96 -25.25 17.83
CA ARG A 18 -9.35 -26.40 17.13
C ARG A 18 -8.13 -26.88 17.94
N PRO A 19 -8.09 -28.14 18.41
CA PRO A 19 -7.15 -28.55 19.46
C PRO A 19 -5.68 -28.66 19.04
N ARG A 20 -5.35 -28.66 17.73
CA ARG A 20 -3.96 -28.92 17.29
C ARG A 20 -3.08 -27.67 17.11
N ARG A 21 -3.65 -26.45 17.15
CA ARG A 21 -2.86 -25.24 16.86
C ARG A 21 -3.37 -23.97 17.54
N GLY A 22 -4.01 -24.09 18.71
CA GLY A 22 -4.21 -23.00 19.67
C GLY A 22 -5.09 -21.81 19.26
N TYR A 23 -5.50 -21.68 18.00
CA TYR A 23 -6.38 -20.59 17.53
C TYR A 23 -7.86 -20.94 17.64
N LEU A 24 -8.64 -19.91 17.96
CA LEU A 24 -10.10 -19.92 18.00
C LEU A 24 -10.64 -19.63 16.60
N VAL A 25 -11.51 -20.50 16.09
CA VAL A 25 -12.19 -20.30 14.80
C VAL A 25 -13.64 -19.91 15.10
N PRO A 26 -14.14 -18.76 14.61
CA PRO A 26 -15.54 -18.40 14.73
C PRO A 26 -16.42 -19.52 14.15
N ARG A 27 -17.47 -19.92 14.87
CA ARG A 27 -18.42 -20.92 14.37
C ARG A 27 -19.06 -20.40 13.07
N PRO A 28 -19.21 -21.22 12.01
CA PRO A 28 -19.93 -20.81 10.81
C PRO A 28 -21.34 -20.33 11.21
N GLY A 29 -21.63 -19.04 11.05
CA GLY A 29 -22.87 -18.38 11.48
C GLY A 29 -22.75 -17.39 12.65
N ALA A 30 -21.60 -17.31 13.33
CA ALA A 30 -21.38 -16.33 14.39
C ALA A 30 -20.96 -14.97 13.77
N GLY A 31 -21.90 -14.02 13.69
CA GLY A 31 -21.60 -12.61 13.36
C GLY A 31 -22.28 -12.03 12.11
N GLY A 32 -23.32 -12.66 11.55
CA GLY A 32 -24.12 -12.06 10.48
C GLY A 32 -25.08 -10.99 11.01
N PRO A 33 -25.36 -9.90 10.28
CA PRO A 33 -26.36 -8.91 10.69
C PRO A 33 -27.72 -9.58 10.87
N THR A 34 -28.24 -9.53 12.10
CA THR A 34 -29.52 -10.16 12.48
C THR A 34 -30.74 -9.41 11.97
N THR A 35 -30.55 -8.17 11.46
CA THR A 35 -31.62 -7.33 10.93
C THR A 35 -31.74 -7.44 9.40
N PRO A 36 -32.95 -7.35 8.83
CA PRO A 36 -33.16 -7.37 7.38
C PRO A 36 -32.46 -6.20 6.67
N VAL A 37 -32.39 -5.04 7.34
CA VAL A 37 -31.65 -3.86 6.86
C VAL A 37 -30.15 -4.12 6.80
N GLY A 38 -29.57 -4.74 7.83
CA GLY A 38 -28.14 -5.05 7.86
C GLY A 38 -27.73 -6.06 6.78
N ARG A 39 -28.60 -7.00 6.41
CA ARG A 39 -28.37 -7.92 5.27
C ARG A 39 -28.41 -7.20 3.92
N ALA A 40 -29.33 -6.27 3.73
CA ALA A 40 -29.42 -5.47 2.50
C ALA A 40 -28.19 -4.56 2.35
N LEU A 41 -27.78 -3.88 3.43
CA LEU A 41 -26.56 -3.06 3.44
C LEU A 41 -25.31 -3.90 3.19
N GLN A 42 -25.22 -5.10 3.77
CA GLN A 42 -24.09 -6.00 3.53
C GLN A 42 -24.06 -6.53 2.10
N ALA A 43 -25.22 -6.79 1.48
CA ALA A 43 -25.30 -7.18 0.07
C ALA A 43 -24.85 -6.02 -0.85
N LEU A 44 -25.26 -4.79 -0.55
CA LEU A 44 -24.82 -3.60 -1.27
C LEU A 44 -23.31 -3.36 -1.11
N GLN A 45 -22.78 -3.51 0.11
CA GLN A 45 -21.35 -3.41 0.38
C GLN A 45 -20.54 -4.48 -0.37
N ARG A 46 -21.04 -5.72 -0.44
CA ARG A 46 -20.39 -6.80 -1.21
C ARG A 46 -20.44 -6.57 -2.71
N LEU A 47 -21.47 -5.89 -3.21
CA LEU A 47 -21.56 -5.53 -4.62
C LEU A 47 -20.59 -4.40 -4.98
N LEU A 48 -20.44 -3.40 -4.10
CA LEU A 48 -19.59 -2.23 -4.34
C LEU A 48 -18.10 -2.48 -4.06
N PHE A 49 -17.78 -3.24 -3.01
CA PHE A 49 -16.39 -3.42 -2.53
C PHE A 49 -15.88 -4.87 -2.61
N GLY A 50 -16.71 -5.81 -3.05
CA GLY A 50 -16.37 -7.25 -3.09
C GLY A 50 -16.50 -7.95 -1.74
N THR A 51 -16.28 -9.27 -1.72
CA THR A 51 -16.30 -10.06 -0.49
C THR A 51 -15.09 -9.74 0.40
N PRO A 52 -15.28 -9.44 1.70
CA PRO A 52 -14.17 -9.24 2.62
C PRO A 52 -13.26 -10.47 2.62
N ILE A 53 -12.00 -10.29 2.24
CA ILE A 53 -11.02 -11.37 2.26
C ILE A 53 -10.66 -11.61 3.73
N PRO A 54 -10.80 -12.84 4.26
CA PRO A 54 -10.38 -13.15 5.61
C PRO A 54 -8.87 -12.92 5.74
N THR A 55 -8.47 -12.04 6.66
CA THR A 55 -7.09 -11.58 6.95
C THR A 55 -6.09 -12.74 7.14
N ALA A 56 -6.57 -13.94 7.45
CA ALA A 56 -5.78 -15.17 7.58
C ALA A 56 -5.18 -15.71 6.26
N ARG A 57 -5.52 -15.13 5.09
CA ARG A 57 -4.97 -15.51 3.78
C ARG A 57 -4.26 -14.39 3.00
N GLU A 58 -4.24 -13.15 3.50
CA GLU A 58 -3.62 -12.01 2.81
C GLU A 58 -2.12 -12.18 2.55
N THR A 59 -1.38 -12.82 3.47
CA THR A 59 0.08 -12.93 3.37
C THR A 59 0.57 -13.82 2.22
N ALA A 60 -0.30 -14.66 1.66
CA ALA A 60 0.03 -15.57 0.56
C ALA A 60 -0.49 -15.08 -0.81
N GLU A 61 -1.32 -14.04 -0.83
CA GLU A 61 -1.92 -13.53 -2.06
C GLU A 61 -0.94 -12.55 -2.73
N ARG A 62 -0.09 -13.10 -3.60
CA ARG A 62 0.75 -12.28 -4.48
C ARG A 62 -0.17 -11.54 -5.44
N LEU A 63 -0.16 -10.20 -5.38
CA LEU A 63 -0.79 -9.36 -6.40
C LEU A 63 -0.36 -9.85 -7.79
N SER A 64 -1.33 -10.06 -8.66
CA SER A 64 -1.04 -10.33 -10.08
C SER A 64 -0.17 -9.21 -10.63
N LYS A 65 0.69 -9.50 -11.61
CA LYS A 65 1.59 -8.49 -12.18
C LYS A 65 0.83 -7.25 -12.70
N LEU A 66 -0.39 -7.45 -13.21
CA LEU A 66 -1.23 -6.37 -13.71
C LEU A 66 -1.75 -5.48 -12.58
N THR A 67 -2.27 -6.07 -11.50
CA THR A 67 -2.77 -5.29 -10.35
C THR A 67 -1.64 -4.61 -9.60
N ALA A 68 -0.48 -5.28 -9.45
CA ALA A 68 0.72 -4.66 -8.89
C ALA A 68 1.16 -3.45 -9.73
N LEU A 69 1.27 -3.63 -11.06
CA LEU A 69 1.67 -2.55 -11.96
C LEU A 69 0.71 -1.36 -11.88
N ALA A 70 -0.60 -1.61 -11.93
CA ALA A 70 -1.60 -0.54 -11.85
C ALA A 70 -1.48 0.29 -10.56
N VAL A 71 -1.31 -0.38 -9.41
CA VAL A 71 -1.20 0.30 -8.11
C VAL A 71 0.12 1.08 -8.01
N PHE A 72 1.26 0.45 -8.35
CA PHE A 72 2.57 1.11 -8.24
C PHE A 72 2.77 2.20 -9.30
N SER A 73 2.15 2.10 -10.48
CA SER A 73 2.22 3.15 -11.49
C SER A 73 1.33 4.36 -11.17
N SER A 74 0.30 4.20 -10.34
CA SER A 74 -0.63 5.29 -10.01
C SER A 74 0.05 6.48 -9.33
N ASP A 75 0.98 6.21 -8.42
CA ASP A 75 1.71 7.24 -7.69
C ASP A 75 2.60 8.06 -8.63
N ALA A 76 3.41 7.38 -9.45
CA ALA A 76 4.25 8.02 -10.45
C ALA A 76 3.44 8.79 -11.51
N LEU A 77 2.29 8.26 -11.94
CA LEU A 77 1.41 8.95 -12.90
C LEU A 77 0.79 10.21 -12.29
N SER A 78 0.38 10.16 -11.02
CA SER A 78 -0.16 11.31 -10.30
C SER A 78 0.86 12.45 -10.22
N SER A 79 2.12 12.13 -9.87
CA SER A 79 3.18 13.15 -9.80
C SER A 79 3.45 13.81 -11.15
N VAL A 80 3.48 13.04 -12.25
CA VAL A 80 3.74 13.60 -13.58
C VAL A 80 2.56 14.44 -14.07
N ALA A 81 1.32 14.05 -13.76
CA ALA A 81 0.13 14.82 -14.11
C ALA A 81 0.16 16.22 -13.47
N TYR A 82 0.42 16.30 -12.16
CA TYR A 82 0.53 17.59 -11.46
C TYR A 82 1.76 18.40 -11.90
N ALA A 83 2.92 17.75 -12.07
CA ALA A 83 4.16 18.42 -12.42
C ALA A 83 4.10 19.14 -13.78
N THR A 84 3.41 18.57 -14.77
CA THR A 84 3.28 19.21 -16.09
C THR A 84 2.55 20.54 -16.05
N GLU A 85 1.49 20.65 -15.24
CA GLU A 85 0.73 21.88 -15.08
C GLU A 85 1.56 22.97 -14.37
N GLU A 86 2.26 22.60 -13.29
CA GLU A 86 3.09 23.54 -12.54
C GLU A 86 4.28 24.06 -13.34
N ILE A 87 4.93 23.21 -14.16
CA ILE A 87 6.00 23.66 -15.08
C ILE A 87 5.45 24.71 -16.03
N MET A 88 4.26 24.49 -16.63
CA MET A 88 3.66 25.45 -17.55
C MET A 88 3.31 26.77 -16.85
N LYS A 89 2.75 26.74 -15.63
CA LYS A 89 2.46 27.94 -14.84
C LYS A 89 3.72 28.76 -14.55
N VAL A 90 4.80 28.11 -14.12
CA VAL A 90 6.07 28.77 -13.83
C VAL A 90 6.68 29.36 -15.10
N LEU A 91 6.68 28.63 -16.23
CA LEU A 91 7.20 29.13 -17.50
C LEU A 91 6.42 30.33 -18.02
N VAL A 92 5.09 30.33 -17.88
CA VAL A 92 4.25 31.48 -18.24
C VAL A 92 4.55 32.68 -17.35
N LEU A 93 4.79 32.48 -16.05
CA LEU A 93 5.18 33.54 -15.11
C LEU A 93 6.55 34.16 -15.46
N VAL A 94 7.50 33.34 -15.89
CA VAL A 94 8.87 33.76 -16.27
C VAL A 94 8.90 34.44 -17.66
N GLY A 95 7.88 34.21 -18.50
CA GLY A 95 7.67 34.89 -19.78
C GLY A 95 7.83 33.97 -20.99
N SER A 96 7.29 34.40 -22.13
CA SER A 96 7.14 33.59 -23.36
C SER A 96 8.44 33.03 -23.95
N GLY A 97 9.60 33.61 -23.62
CA GLY A 97 10.91 33.08 -24.01
C GLY A 97 11.28 31.74 -23.35
N ALA A 98 10.67 31.41 -22.21
CA ALA A 98 10.95 30.18 -21.47
C ALA A 98 10.22 28.95 -22.04
N LEU A 99 9.21 29.12 -22.90
CA LEU A 99 8.47 28.01 -23.52
C LEU A 99 9.36 27.12 -24.41
N ALA A 100 10.43 27.68 -24.97
CA ALA A 100 11.43 26.91 -25.71
C ALA A 100 12.22 25.93 -24.82
N LEU A 101 12.25 26.15 -23.50
CA LEU A 101 12.93 25.27 -22.53
C LEU A 101 12.10 24.04 -22.17
N THR A 102 10.79 24.01 -22.47
CA THR A 102 9.94 22.85 -22.16
C THR A 102 10.47 21.57 -22.80
N VAL A 103 10.80 21.61 -24.09
CA VAL A 103 11.30 20.45 -24.85
C VAL A 103 12.61 19.90 -24.28
N PRO A 104 13.69 20.71 -24.10
CA PRO A 104 14.94 20.19 -23.54
C PRO A 104 14.76 19.71 -22.09
N VAL A 105 13.94 20.37 -21.27
CA VAL A 105 13.66 19.90 -19.90
C VAL A 105 12.94 18.55 -19.92
N SER A 106 11.93 18.36 -20.76
CA SER A 106 11.26 17.06 -20.92
C SER A 106 12.23 15.97 -21.36
N LEU A 107 13.17 16.28 -22.27
CA LEU A 107 14.17 15.31 -22.73
C LEU A 107 15.12 14.91 -21.59
N VAL A 108 15.54 15.86 -20.76
CA VAL A 108 16.33 15.60 -19.55
C VAL A 108 15.55 14.71 -18.56
N ILE A 109 14.26 14.97 -18.34
CA ILE A 109 13.41 14.14 -17.46
C ILE A 109 13.32 12.70 -18.01
N VAL A 110 13.10 12.53 -19.31
CA VAL A 110 13.06 11.19 -19.93
C VAL A 110 14.40 10.45 -19.77
N ALA A 111 15.52 11.15 -19.95
CA ALA A 111 16.84 10.57 -19.73
C ALA A 111 17.05 10.15 -18.27
N LEU A 112 16.62 10.98 -17.31
CA LEU A 112 16.65 10.65 -15.88
C LEU A 112 15.79 9.42 -15.55
N LEU A 113 14.57 9.34 -16.10
CA LEU A 113 13.70 8.17 -15.91
C LEU A 113 14.32 6.90 -16.47
N ALA A 114 15.00 6.98 -17.63
CA ALA A 114 15.73 5.83 -18.17
C ALA A 114 16.80 5.33 -17.19
N ILE A 115 17.60 6.24 -16.62
CA ILE A 115 18.62 5.90 -15.60
C ILE A 115 17.98 5.23 -14.38
N VAL A 116 16.87 5.78 -13.87
CA VAL A 116 16.14 5.20 -12.73
C VAL A 116 15.66 3.79 -13.05
N VAL A 117 15.10 3.55 -14.24
CA VAL A 117 14.67 2.22 -14.68
C VAL A 117 15.85 1.24 -14.71
N PHE A 118 16.99 1.64 -15.26
CA PHE A 118 18.19 0.80 -15.27
C PHE A 118 18.70 0.51 -13.86
N SER A 119 18.66 1.50 -12.96
CA SER A 119 19.03 1.35 -11.55
C SER A 119 18.12 0.33 -10.85
N TYR A 120 16.81 0.47 -10.97
CA TYR A 120 15.87 -0.47 -10.36
C TYR A 120 15.97 -1.88 -10.93
N ARG A 121 16.25 -2.03 -12.23
CA ARG A 121 16.49 -3.37 -12.80
C ARG A 121 17.70 -4.06 -12.17
N GLN A 122 18.75 -3.31 -11.85
CA GLN A 122 19.93 -3.86 -11.16
C GLN A 122 19.58 -4.24 -9.72
N THR A 123 18.91 -3.34 -8.99
CA THR A 123 18.49 -3.57 -7.60
C THR A 123 17.57 -4.80 -7.47
N ILE A 124 16.56 -4.93 -8.34
CA ILE A 124 15.63 -6.09 -8.32
C ILE A 124 16.38 -7.41 -8.58
N ARG A 125 17.42 -7.39 -9.41
CA ARG A 125 18.23 -8.58 -9.70
C ARG A 125 19.15 -8.94 -8.53
N ALA A 126 19.70 -7.94 -7.84
CA ALA A 126 20.54 -8.14 -6.66
C ALA A 126 19.73 -8.58 -5.43
N TYR A 127 18.47 -8.15 -5.31
CA TYR A 127 17.59 -8.42 -4.17
C TYR A 127 16.30 -9.16 -4.60
N PRO A 128 16.40 -10.44 -5.03
CA PRO A 128 15.28 -11.20 -5.60
C PRO A 128 14.19 -11.58 -4.58
N SER A 129 14.53 -11.61 -3.30
CA SER A 129 13.58 -11.82 -2.20
C SER A 129 12.70 -10.59 -1.93
N GLY A 130 12.99 -9.47 -2.58
CA GLY A 130 12.43 -8.18 -2.22
C GLY A 130 13.11 -7.60 -0.98
N GLY A 131 13.22 -6.28 -0.97
CA GLY A 131 13.75 -5.53 0.15
C GLY A 131 13.79 -4.10 -0.28
N GLY A 132 12.74 -3.34 0.05
CA GLY A 132 12.59 -1.95 -0.41
C GLY A 132 13.78 -1.07 -0.05
N SER A 133 13.71 0.22 -0.40
CA SER A 133 14.81 1.17 -0.29
C SER A 133 15.52 1.17 1.07
N TYR A 134 14.80 0.88 2.16
CA TYR A 134 15.38 0.67 3.50
C TYR A 134 16.40 -0.48 3.57
N ILE A 135 16.06 -1.67 3.07
CA ILE A 135 16.92 -2.86 3.16
C ILE A 135 18.14 -2.67 2.27
N VAL A 136 17.92 -2.19 1.04
CA VAL A 136 19.02 -1.92 0.09
C VAL A 136 19.99 -0.86 0.66
N ALA A 137 19.49 0.24 1.21
CA ALA A 137 20.34 1.27 1.78
C ALA A 137 21.04 0.79 3.07
N SER A 138 20.35 0.03 3.92
CA SER A 138 20.95 -0.53 5.15
C SER A 138 22.10 -1.48 4.85
N ASP A 139 21.91 -2.37 3.87
CA ASP A 139 22.91 -3.39 3.51
C ASP A 139 24.15 -2.80 2.83
N ASN A 140 24.00 -1.70 2.07
CA ASN A 140 25.10 -1.12 1.29
C ASN A 140 25.78 0.07 1.96
N LEU A 141 25.05 0.86 2.74
CA LEU A 141 25.49 2.16 3.26
C LEU A 141 25.38 2.26 4.79
N GLY A 142 24.82 1.23 5.43
CA GLY A 142 24.65 1.15 6.88
C GLY A 142 23.32 1.73 7.38
N THR A 143 23.11 1.59 8.69
CA THR A 143 21.81 1.83 9.34
C THR A 143 21.28 3.24 9.16
N LEU A 144 22.13 4.27 9.22
CA LEU A 144 21.68 5.66 9.10
C LEU A 144 21.10 5.96 7.71
N ALA A 145 21.76 5.47 6.65
CA ALA A 145 21.27 5.59 5.28
C ALA A 145 19.98 4.78 5.06
N GLY A 146 19.86 3.61 5.72
CA GLY A 146 18.60 2.86 5.78
C GLY A 146 17.47 3.69 6.37
N LEU A 147 17.67 4.26 7.56
CA LEU A 147 16.66 5.05 8.26
C LEU A 147 16.24 6.30 7.48
N THR A 148 17.17 7.00 6.83
CA THR A 148 16.82 8.14 5.97
C THR A 148 16.00 7.69 4.76
N ALA A 149 16.32 6.55 4.15
CA ALA A 149 15.51 5.99 3.07
C ALA A 149 14.08 5.63 3.52
N ALA A 150 13.93 5.05 4.74
CA ALA A 150 12.62 4.77 5.31
C ALA A 150 11.83 6.05 5.62
N ALA A 151 12.48 7.06 6.21
CA ALA A 151 11.85 8.35 6.50
C ALA A 151 11.39 9.06 5.21
N SER A 152 12.23 9.04 4.17
CA SER A 152 11.89 9.59 2.86
C SER A 152 10.66 8.91 2.26
N LEU A 153 10.56 7.58 2.34
CA LEU A 153 9.39 6.85 1.84
C LEU A 153 8.11 7.20 2.60
N LEU A 154 8.19 7.37 3.93
CA LEU A 154 7.02 7.78 4.71
C LEU A 154 6.54 9.19 4.32
N LEU A 155 7.47 10.11 4.12
CA LEU A 155 7.15 11.46 3.67
C LEU A 155 6.56 11.48 2.26
N ASP A 156 7.13 10.68 1.35
CA ASP A 156 6.65 10.50 -0.01
C ASP A 156 5.18 10.07 -0.02
N TYR A 157 4.83 9.02 0.74
CA TYR A 157 3.45 8.57 0.85
C TYR A 157 2.49 9.62 1.45
N VAL A 158 2.91 10.32 2.50
CA VAL A 158 2.09 11.38 3.11
C VAL A 158 1.87 12.53 2.12
N LEU A 159 2.93 12.93 1.41
CA LEU A 159 2.87 14.01 0.44
C LEU A 159 2.02 13.65 -0.78
N THR A 160 2.17 12.44 -1.33
CA THR A 160 1.32 11.96 -2.43
C THR A 160 -0.15 12.04 -2.06
N VAL A 161 -0.53 11.56 -0.87
CA VAL A 161 -1.92 11.62 -0.42
C VAL A 161 -2.38 13.06 -0.24
N ALA A 162 -1.55 13.91 0.38
CA ALA A 162 -1.88 15.32 0.59
C ALA A 162 -2.10 16.08 -0.74
N VAL A 163 -1.20 15.90 -1.71
CA VAL A 163 -1.31 16.53 -3.04
C VAL A 163 -2.52 15.98 -3.79
N SER A 164 -2.75 14.67 -3.75
CA SER A 164 -3.89 14.06 -4.46
C SER A 164 -5.26 14.52 -3.94
N VAL A 165 -5.35 14.97 -2.68
CA VAL A 165 -6.60 15.53 -2.10
C VAL A 165 -6.70 17.05 -2.35
N ALA A 166 -5.57 17.75 -2.51
CA ALA A 166 -5.53 19.19 -2.70
C ALA A 166 -5.64 19.63 -4.17
N ALA A 167 -5.22 18.77 -5.12
CA ALA A 167 -5.37 18.97 -6.56
C ALA A 167 -6.82 18.80 -7.02
#